data_AF-A0A1G1LLZ1-F1
#
_entry.id   AF-A0A1G1LLZ1-F1
#
_cell.length_a   1.000
_cell.length_b   1.000
_cell.length_c   1.000
_cell.angle_alpha   90.00
_cell.angle_beta   90.00
_cell.angle_gamma   90.00
#
_symmetry.space_group_name_H-M   'P 1'
#
loop_
_entity.id
_entity.type
_entity.pdbx_description
1 polymer ?
#
loop_
_entity_poly.entity_id
_entity_poly.type
_entity_poly.pdbx_seq_one_letter_code
_entity_poly.pdbx_strand_id
1 'polypeptide(L)'
;MDRKLTSRKYEKLVEDIIELYENARRHLAAFYWGTGRRIVEVEQEGKVRAPHSTSLLKELSKDLTRRVGSGFSVQNLRKMRSVYLESRKRSAPSVLDWTQQVELLPIKDQKQRLVLEKKAARDGLTTRQIRMLVRKERRFKTASKMRATPGFSPLKRPQNLRLYTYRKADLLPEAAKFGIGNGAWIDCGFYLRRLVPESRLKNVTLTDKPAYTYAAVVERIVDGDTLVAVINAGFGNVVQWRMRLRGIDCPELATAEGKEAKRYVEKLLPRGSRLVVKSSKTDLHGRFVADIFFREDRTASFEDIAKSGVWLNQHLLDQGLAVRKDA
;
A
#
# COMPACT_ATOMS: atom_id res chain seq x y z
N MET A 1 9.46 -31.39 -32.55
CA MET A 1 10.91 -31.40 -32.27
C MET A 1 11.36 -29.97 -32.12
N ASP A 2 11.43 -29.45 -30.90
CA ASP A 2 11.89 -28.07 -30.68
C ASP A 2 13.27 -28.10 -30.04
N ARG A 3 14.23 -27.59 -30.81
CA ARG A 3 15.66 -27.59 -30.50
C ARG A 3 15.88 -26.71 -29.28
N LYS A 4 16.31 -27.32 -28.17
CA LYS A 4 17.02 -26.64 -27.07
C LYS A 4 17.99 -25.62 -27.68
N LEU A 5 17.82 -24.32 -27.41
CA LEU A 5 18.90 -23.36 -27.62
C LEU A 5 20.15 -23.99 -27.00
N THR A 6 21.25 -24.08 -27.75
CA THR A 6 22.51 -24.57 -27.19
C THR A 6 22.83 -23.72 -25.95
N SER A 7 23.14 -24.34 -24.80
CA SER A 7 23.28 -23.67 -23.48
C SER A 7 24.02 -22.34 -23.57
N ARG A 8 25.11 -22.32 -24.35
CA ARG A 8 25.96 -21.16 -24.62
C ARG A 8 25.27 -19.97 -25.31
N LYS A 9 24.32 -20.22 -26.22
CA LYS A 9 23.53 -19.15 -26.87
C LYS A 9 22.52 -18.53 -25.90
N TYR A 10 21.94 -19.35 -25.02
CA TYR A 10 21.02 -18.86 -23.99
C TYR A 10 21.77 -18.08 -22.89
N GLU A 11 22.93 -18.58 -22.44
CA GLU A 11 23.81 -17.88 -21.50
C GLU A 11 24.21 -16.50 -22.03
N LYS A 12 24.64 -16.41 -23.29
CA LYS A 12 24.94 -15.12 -23.93
C LYS A 12 23.72 -14.19 -23.99
N LEU A 13 22.55 -14.71 -24.35
CA LEU A 13 21.32 -13.91 -24.35
C LEU A 13 20.99 -13.36 -22.95
N VAL A 14 21.21 -14.16 -21.90
CA VAL A 14 21.02 -13.73 -20.51
C VAL A 14 22.00 -12.61 -20.16
N GLU A 15 23.29 -12.75 -20.52
CA GLU A 15 24.30 -11.72 -20.32
C GLU A 15 23.96 -10.41 -21.05
N ASP A 16 23.59 -10.49 -22.32
CA ASP A 16 23.20 -9.33 -23.13
C ASP A 16 21.99 -8.59 -22.51
N ILE A 17 20.98 -9.33 -22.02
CA ILE A 17 19.80 -8.75 -21.35
C ILE A 17 20.20 -8.11 -20.01
N ILE A 18 21.08 -8.73 -19.24
CA ILE A 18 21.60 -8.16 -17.98
C ILE A 18 22.32 -6.85 -18.24
N GLU A 19 23.15 -6.77 -19.28
CA GLU A 19 23.87 -5.55 -19.63
C GLU A 19 22.90 -4.43 -20.04
N LEU A 20 21.91 -4.73 -20.90
CA LEU A 20 20.86 -3.78 -21.28
C LEU A 20 20.10 -3.26 -20.06
N TYR A 21 19.77 -4.15 -19.12
CA TYR A 21 19.08 -3.81 -17.89
C TYR A 21 19.92 -2.87 -16.99
N GLU A 22 21.19 -3.20 -16.74
CA GLU A 22 22.09 -2.37 -15.92
C GLU A 22 22.36 -1.01 -16.58
N ASN A 23 22.46 -0.96 -17.91
CA ASN A 23 22.55 0.29 -18.66
C ASN A 23 21.32 1.18 -18.45
N ALA A 24 20.11 0.65 -18.62
CA ALA A 24 18.87 1.39 -18.38
C ALA A 24 18.78 1.87 -16.92
N ARG A 25 19.18 1.03 -15.97
CA ARG A 25 19.17 1.32 -14.53
C ARG A 25 20.10 2.47 -14.17
N ARG A 26 21.31 2.52 -14.75
CA ARG A 26 22.26 3.64 -14.57
C ARG A 26 21.71 4.97 -15.08
N HIS A 27 21.16 4.99 -16.28
CA HIS A 27 20.55 6.20 -16.86
C HIS A 27 19.38 6.70 -16.02
N LEU A 28 18.54 5.78 -15.55
CA LEU A 28 17.40 6.12 -14.72
C LEU A 28 17.83 6.68 -13.36
N ALA A 29 18.87 6.13 -12.75
CA ALA A 29 19.43 6.66 -11.50
C ALA A 29 20.00 8.08 -11.68
N ALA A 30 20.76 8.31 -12.77
CA ALA A 30 21.30 9.63 -13.10
C ALA A 30 20.19 10.66 -13.34
N PHE A 31 19.12 10.26 -14.04
CA PHE A 31 17.95 11.09 -14.28
C PHE A 31 17.27 11.53 -12.97
N TYR A 32 16.99 10.59 -12.05
CA TYR A 32 16.33 10.92 -10.79
C TYR A 32 17.21 11.79 -9.88
N TRP A 33 18.51 11.52 -9.86
CA TRP A 33 19.47 12.34 -9.13
C TRP A 33 19.55 13.77 -9.70
N GLY A 34 19.67 13.91 -11.03
CA GLY A 34 19.71 15.20 -11.72
C GLY A 34 18.43 16.00 -11.54
N THR A 35 17.28 15.32 -11.53
CA THR A 35 15.99 15.97 -11.23
C THR A 35 15.96 16.49 -9.80
N GLY A 36 16.40 15.69 -8.83
CA GLY A 36 16.54 16.11 -7.44
C GLY A 36 17.49 17.30 -7.26
N ARG A 37 18.62 17.30 -7.97
CA ARG A 37 19.58 18.40 -8.03
C ARG A 37 18.92 19.69 -8.49
N ARG A 38 18.25 19.65 -9.64
CA ARG A 38 17.64 20.83 -10.24
C ARG A 38 16.54 21.44 -9.35
N ILE A 39 15.75 20.61 -8.69
CA ILE A 39 14.76 21.05 -7.70
C ILE A 39 15.45 21.82 -6.57
N VAL A 40 16.54 21.29 -6.02
CA VAL A 40 17.23 21.90 -4.87
C VAL A 40 17.98 23.17 -5.25
N GLU A 41 18.58 23.25 -6.44
CA GLU A 41 19.20 24.48 -6.95
C GLU A 41 18.18 25.62 -7.03
N VAL A 42 17.00 25.35 -7.63
CA VAL A 42 15.92 26.35 -7.73
C VAL A 42 15.38 26.77 -6.35
N GLU A 43 15.33 25.85 -5.38
CA GLU A 43 14.97 26.19 -3.99
C GLU A 43 16.02 27.06 -3.29
N GLN A 44 17.32 26.83 -3.56
CA GLN A 44 18.44 27.46 -2.84
C GLN A 44 18.90 28.79 -3.43
N GLU A 45 18.72 29.03 -4.73
CA GLU A 45 18.97 30.31 -5.42
C GLU A 45 18.00 31.45 -4.98
N GLY A 46 17.28 31.29 -3.88
CA GLY A 46 16.59 32.39 -3.20
C GLY A 46 15.15 32.68 -3.66
N LYS A 47 14.55 31.89 -4.57
CA LYS A 47 13.15 32.08 -4.98
C LYS A 47 12.12 31.32 -4.13
N VAL A 48 12.54 30.32 -3.34
CA VAL A 48 11.65 29.52 -2.50
C VAL A 48 12.34 29.06 -1.21
N ARG A 49 12.38 29.91 -0.17
CA ARG A 49 12.59 29.43 1.21
C ARG A 49 11.24 29.01 1.80
N ALA A 50 11.19 27.80 2.38
CA ALA A 50 9.98 27.11 2.83
C ALA A 50 9.03 28.06 3.61
N PRO A 51 7.81 28.34 3.11
CA PRO A 51 6.69 27.39 2.96
C PRO A 51 6.28 27.04 1.51
N HIS A 52 6.96 27.62 0.52
CA HIS A 52 6.61 27.48 -0.91
C HIS A 52 7.17 26.22 -1.60
N SER A 53 8.06 25.44 -0.96
CA SER A 53 8.65 24.22 -1.57
C SER A 53 7.59 23.16 -1.88
N THR A 54 6.51 23.12 -1.10
CA THR A 54 5.37 22.25 -1.39
C THR A 54 4.54 22.74 -2.59
N SER A 55 4.49 24.05 -2.86
CA SER A 55 3.82 24.60 -4.05
C SER A 55 4.60 24.26 -5.32
N LEU A 56 5.93 24.50 -5.29
CA LEU A 56 6.82 24.18 -6.41
C LEU A 56 6.68 22.72 -6.84
N LEU A 57 6.70 21.77 -5.90
CA LEU A 57 6.56 20.35 -6.24
C LEU A 57 5.17 19.99 -6.75
N LYS A 58 4.11 20.70 -6.35
CA LYS A 58 2.76 20.52 -6.89
C LYS A 58 2.64 21.02 -8.32
N GLU A 59 3.15 22.22 -8.58
CA GLU A 59 3.19 22.82 -9.93
C GLU A 59 4.04 21.96 -10.88
N LEU A 60 5.25 21.60 -10.44
CA LEU A 60 6.15 20.73 -11.18
C LEU A 60 5.52 19.36 -11.47
N SER A 61 4.81 18.79 -10.49
CA SER A 61 4.08 17.53 -10.70
C SER A 61 3.01 17.67 -11.79
N LYS A 62 2.23 18.75 -11.76
CA LYS A 62 1.18 19.01 -12.76
C LYS A 62 1.76 19.20 -14.16
N ASP A 63 2.80 20.03 -14.29
CA ASP A 63 3.37 20.38 -15.59
C ASP A 63 4.16 19.23 -16.21
N LEU A 64 4.99 18.52 -15.43
CA LEU A 64 5.73 17.37 -15.93
C LEU A 64 4.79 16.22 -16.28
N THR A 65 3.75 15.97 -15.46
CA THR A 65 2.75 14.93 -15.78
C THR A 65 2.01 15.25 -17.08
N ARG A 66 1.72 16.53 -17.34
CA ARG A 66 1.08 16.96 -18.59
C ARG A 66 1.99 16.83 -19.80
N ARG A 67 3.27 17.19 -19.69
CA ARG A 67 4.20 17.26 -20.84
C ARG A 67 4.90 15.94 -21.16
N VAL A 68 5.19 15.14 -20.14
CA VAL A 68 6.04 13.93 -20.25
C VAL A 68 5.25 12.66 -19.90
N GLY A 69 4.18 12.77 -19.13
CA GLY A 69 3.34 11.64 -18.74
C GLY A 69 3.59 11.14 -17.31
N SER A 70 3.21 9.90 -17.03
CA SER A 70 3.24 9.34 -15.68
C SER A 70 4.68 9.22 -15.13
N GLY A 71 4.84 9.35 -13.81
CA GLY A 71 6.15 9.23 -13.12
C GLY A 71 6.54 10.46 -12.31
N PHE A 72 5.86 11.59 -12.49
CA PHE A 72 6.18 12.87 -11.82
C PHE A 72 5.19 13.23 -10.71
N SER A 73 4.76 12.27 -9.91
CA SER A 73 3.92 12.59 -8.74
C SER A 73 4.68 13.47 -7.74
N VAL A 74 3.96 14.33 -7.01
CA VAL A 74 4.54 15.17 -5.95
C VAL A 74 5.39 14.34 -4.98
N GLN A 75 4.95 13.13 -4.66
CA GLN A 75 5.69 12.23 -3.78
C GLN A 75 6.98 11.71 -4.42
N ASN A 76 6.98 11.40 -5.73
CA ASN A 76 8.18 10.96 -6.41
C ASN A 76 9.20 12.10 -6.52
N LEU A 77 8.75 13.32 -6.84
CA LEU A 77 9.60 14.52 -6.86
C LEU A 77 10.19 14.82 -5.47
N ARG A 78 9.41 14.65 -4.39
CA ARG A 78 9.92 14.74 -3.01
C ARG A 78 11.00 13.71 -2.72
N LYS A 79 10.87 12.48 -3.23
CA LYS A 79 11.90 11.45 -3.09
C LYS A 79 13.16 11.85 -3.84
N MET A 80 13.06 12.27 -5.11
CA MET A 80 14.20 12.76 -5.94
C MET A 80 14.98 13.85 -5.21
N ARG A 81 14.25 14.85 -4.71
CA ARG A 81 14.80 15.93 -3.89
C ARG A 81 15.52 15.42 -2.63
N SER A 82 14.90 14.50 -1.89
CA SER A 82 15.46 13.99 -0.62
C SER A 82 16.73 13.17 -0.85
N VAL A 83 16.73 12.31 -1.87
CA VAL A 83 17.91 11.52 -2.24
C VAL A 83 19.05 12.43 -2.67
N TYR A 84 18.78 13.49 -3.45
CA TYR A 84 19.81 14.46 -3.80
C TYR A 84 20.38 15.18 -2.57
N LEU A 85 19.53 15.68 -1.65
CA LEU A 85 20.02 16.34 -0.42
C LEU A 85 20.91 15.44 0.45
N GLU A 86 20.60 14.15 0.49
CA GLU A 86 21.35 13.14 1.25
C GLU A 86 22.62 12.66 0.55
N SER A 87 22.66 12.71 -0.78
CA SER A 87 23.85 12.38 -1.58
C SER A 87 24.77 13.58 -1.78
N ARG A 88 24.28 14.82 -1.77
CA ARG A 88 25.09 16.05 -1.88
C ARG A 88 26.15 16.18 -0.79
N LYS A 89 25.89 15.61 0.39
CA LYS A 89 26.88 15.53 1.48
C LYS A 89 28.03 14.55 1.20
N ARG A 90 28.06 13.89 0.03
CA ARG A 90 28.97 12.78 -0.30
C ARG A 90 29.58 13.02 -1.69
N SER A 91 30.89 12.85 -1.80
CA SER A 91 31.63 13.02 -3.06
C SER A 91 31.61 11.80 -3.99
N ALA A 92 30.80 10.78 -3.72
CA ALA A 92 30.77 9.54 -4.52
C ALA A 92 29.33 9.13 -4.90
N PRO A 93 29.08 8.74 -6.16
CA PRO A 93 27.82 8.10 -6.57
C PRO A 93 27.65 6.78 -5.83
N SER A 94 26.46 6.53 -5.27
CA SER A 94 26.20 5.25 -4.61
C SER A 94 26.14 4.13 -5.64
N VAL A 95 26.79 3.00 -5.34
CA VAL A 95 26.71 1.73 -6.10
C VAL A 95 25.27 1.20 -6.19
N LEU A 96 24.38 1.69 -5.33
CA LEU A 96 22.96 1.30 -5.28
C LEU A 96 22.11 2.06 -6.31
N ASP A 97 21.10 1.36 -6.82
CA ASP A 97 20.10 1.98 -7.69
C ASP A 97 19.18 2.95 -6.95
N TRP A 98 18.45 3.74 -7.72
CA TRP A 98 17.47 4.70 -7.24
C TRP A 98 16.46 4.11 -6.24
N THR A 99 15.92 2.93 -6.53
CA THR A 99 14.89 2.28 -5.71
C THR A 99 15.47 1.83 -4.37
N GLN A 100 16.67 1.25 -4.37
CA GLN A 100 17.43 0.86 -3.20
C GLN A 100 17.78 2.07 -2.33
N GLN A 101 18.17 3.19 -2.93
CA GLN A 101 18.41 4.45 -2.22
C GLN A 101 17.13 4.98 -1.57
N VAL A 102 15.99 4.91 -2.26
CA VAL A 102 14.68 5.31 -1.71
C VAL A 102 14.28 4.46 -0.50
N GLU A 103 14.57 3.15 -0.52
CA GLU A 103 14.29 2.26 0.62
C GLU A 103 15.10 2.63 1.87
N LEU A 104 16.26 3.27 1.72
CA LEU A 104 17.13 3.70 2.83
C LEU A 104 16.74 5.07 3.44
N LEU A 105 15.95 5.89 2.73
CA LEU A 105 15.48 7.20 3.21
C LEU A 105 14.82 7.18 4.61
N PRO A 106 14.02 6.15 4.99
CA PRO A 106 13.39 6.11 6.31
C PRO A 106 14.37 5.99 7.49
N ILE A 107 15.62 5.58 7.26
CA ILE A 107 16.66 5.57 8.30
C ILE A 107 17.13 7.02 8.49
N LYS A 108 16.74 7.65 9.60
CA LYS A 108 17.10 9.06 9.89
C LYS A 108 18.58 9.22 10.28
N ASP A 109 19.18 8.19 10.85
CA ASP A 109 20.57 8.18 11.29
C ASP A 109 21.51 7.99 10.09
N GLN A 110 22.33 9.00 9.81
CA GLN A 110 23.22 9.02 8.66
C GLN A 110 24.32 7.94 8.75
N LYS A 111 24.90 7.69 9.94
CA LYS A 111 25.95 6.68 10.10
C LYS A 111 25.39 5.28 9.84
N GLN A 112 24.22 5.02 10.41
CA GLN A 112 23.55 3.74 10.24
C GLN A 112 23.10 3.48 8.79
N ARG A 113 22.59 4.53 8.11
CA ARG A 113 22.24 4.43 6.70
C ARG A 113 23.44 4.04 5.84
N LEU A 114 24.62 4.61 6.12
CA LEU A 114 25.87 4.28 5.43
C LEU A 114 26.32 2.83 5.66
N VAL A 115 26.16 2.31 6.88
CA VAL A 115 26.45 0.89 7.16
C VAL A 115 25.56 -0.03 6.34
N LEU A 116 24.26 0.27 6.28
CA LEU A 116 23.31 -0.51 5.48
C LEU A 116 23.57 -0.37 3.97
N GLU A 117 23.98 0.81 3.51
CA GLU A 117 24.34 1.06 2.12
C GLU A 117 25.60 0.28 1.70
N LYS A 118 26.67 0.34 2.50
CA LYS A 118 27.89 -0.45 2.26
C LYS A 118 27.62 -1.94 2.28
N LYS A 119 26.80 -2.40 3.23
CA LYS A 119 26.36 -3.80 3.30
C LYS A 119 25.57 -4.20 2.06
N ALA A 120 24.63 -3.36 1.63
CA ALA A 120 23.81 -3.63 0.45
C ALA A 120 24.64 -3.71 -0.83
N ALA A 121 25.63 -2.83 -0.98
CA ALA A 121 26.54 -2.85 -2.12
C ALA A 121 27.46 -4.09 -2.10
N ARG A 122 28.05 -4.41 -0.94
CA ARG A 122 28.96 -5.55 -0.78
C ARG A 122 28.26 -6.90 -0.98
N ASP A 123 27.07 -7.05 -0.40
CA ASP A 123 26.34 -8.33 -0.38
C ASP A 123 25.36 -8.45 -1.57
N GLY A 124 25.35 -7.50 -2.51
CA GLY A 124 24.47 -7.52 -3.70
C GLY A 124 22.97 -7.53 -3.35
N LEU A 125 22.57 -6.84 -2.28
CA LEU A 125 21.21 -6.97 -1.75
C LEU A 125 20.16 -6.37 -2.69
N THR A 126 19.12 -7.16 -2.98
CA THR A 126 17.94 -6.70 -3.71
C THR A 126 17.18 -5.62 -2.94
N THR A 127 16.41 -4.79 -3.65
CA THR A 127 15.52 -3.78 -3.06
C THR A 127 14.63 -4.34 -1.95
N ARG A 128 14.13 -5.57 -2.12
CA ARG A 128 13.33 -6.26 -1.11
C ARG A 128 14.13 -6.54 0.16
N GLN A 129 15.36 -7.02 0.04
CA GLN A 129 16.23 -7.31 1.20
C GLN A 129 16.60 -6.03 1.95
N ILE A 130 16.89 -4.93 1.23
CA ILE A 130 17.15 -3.62 1.86
C ILE A 130 15.93 -3.13 2.64
N ARG A 131 14.74 -3.20 2.04
CA ARG A 131 13.48 -2.86 2.72
C ARG A 131 13.30 -3.66 4.02
N MET A 132 13.61 -4.96 3.99
CA MET A 132 13.54 -5.84 5.17
C MET A 132 14.52 -5.40 6.27
N LEU A 133 15.77 -5.08 5.92
CA LEU A 133 16.78 -4.60 6.87
C LEU A 133 16.38 -3.26 7.49
N VAL A 134 15.93 -2.31 6.68
CA VAL A 134 15.46 -0.99 7.14
C VAL A 134 14.29 -1.13 8.10
N ARG A 135 13.36 -2.05 7.81
CA ARG A 135 12.23 -2.36 8.71
C ARG A 135 12.69 -2.98 10.03
N LYS A 136 13.59 -3.98 9.98
CA LYS A 136 14.16 -4.61 11.17
C LYS A 136 14.83 -3.56 12.08
N GLU A 137 15.61 -2.68 11.49
CA GLU A 137 16.32 -1.62 12.22
C GLU A 137 15.36 -0.64 12.90
N ARG A 138 14.33 -0.19 12.17
CA ARG A 138 13.31 0.71 12.73
C ARG A 138 12.49 0.04 13.82
N ARG A 139 12.20 -1.26 13.69
CA ARG A 139 11.51 -2.06 14.73
C ARG A 139 12.38 -2.26 15.96
N PHE A 140 13.68 -2.49 15.82
CA PHE A 140 14.61 -2.62 16.96
C PHE A 140 14.69 -1.32 17.77
N LYS A 141 14.78 -0.17 17.12
CA LYS A 141 14.72 1.14 17.78
C LYS A 141 13.35 1.45 18.40
N THR A 142 12.27 0.96 17.80
CA THR A 142 10.91 1.11 18.35
C THR A 142 10.70 0.19 19.58
N ALA A 143 11.15 -1.06 19.51
CA ALA A 143 11.07 -2.03 20.61
C ALA A 143 11.97 -1.65 21.80
N SER A 144 13.18 -1.12 21.54
CA SER A 144 14.06 -0.54 22.58
C SER A 144 13.41 0.66 23.28
N LYS A 145 12.61 1.46 22.56
CA LYS A 145 11.88 2.60 23.10
C LYS A 145 10.56 2.21 23.79
N MET A 146 10.03 1.02 23.53
CA MET A 146 8.79 0.47 24.11
C MET A 146 8.97 -0.18 25.49
N ARG A 147 10.20 -0.22 26.05
CA ARG A 147 10.44 -0.65 27.44
C ARG A 147 10.15 0.42 28.50
N ALA A 148 9.56 1.55 28.13
CA ALA A 148 8.96 2.52 29.05
C ALA A 148 7.60 2.99 28.49
N THR A 149 6.51 2.64 29.19
CA THR A 149 5.07 2.85 28.89
C THR A 149 4.69 4.34 28.72
N PRO A 150 3.52 4.77 28.15
CA PRO A 150 2.15 4.30 28.46
C PRO A 150 1.21 4.06 27.25
N GLY A 151 0.03 3.52 27.54
CA GLY A 151 -0.94 2.93 26.60
C GLY A 151 -1.52 3.86 25.54
N PHE A 152 -1.49 3.37 24.31
CA PHE A 152 -2.28 3.90 23.21
C PHE A 152 -3.77 3.61 23.45
N SER A 153 -4.64 4.62 23.37
CA SER A 153 -6.10 4.38 23.39
C SER A 153 -6.50 3.43 22.25
N PRO A 154 -7.44 2.50 22.46
CA PRO A 154 -7.91 1.56 21.44
C PRO A 154 -8.24 2.27 20.12
N LEU A 155 -8.10 1.57 18.98
CA LEU A 155 -8.56 2.11 17.71
C LEU A 155 -10.06 2.42 17.83
N LYS A 156 -10.49 3.54 17.24
CA LYS A 156 -11.93 3.88 17.24
C LYS A 156 -12.67 2.84 16.40
N ARG A 157 -13.48 2.01 17.07
CA ARG A 157 -14.30 0.98 16.42
C ARG A 157 -15.25 1.64 15.42
N PRO A 158 -15.28 1.20 14.15
CA PRO A 158 -16.27 1.68 13.20
C PRO A 158 -17.69 1.39 13.70
N GLN A 159 -18.53 2.43 13.75
CA GLN A 159 -19.94 2.31 14.10
C GLN A 159 -20.82 2.16 12.85
N ASN A 160 -22.09 1.79 13.06
CA ASN A 160 -23.13 1.69 12.03
C ASN A 160 -22.75 0.79 10.84
N LEU A 161 -22.40 -0.46 11.14
CA LEU A 161 -22.14 -1.48 10.11
C LEU A 161 -23.47 -1.92 9.48
N ARG A 162 -23.93 -1.22 8.44
CA ARG A 162 -25.06 -1.65 7.62
C ARG A 162 -24.52 -2.34 6.38
N LEU A 163 -24.86 -3.61 6.20
CA LEU A 163 -24.49 -4.36 5.00
C LEU A 163 -24.98 -3.64 3.75
N TYR A 164 -24.21 -3.76 2.67
CA TYR A 164 -24.50 -3.13 1.39
C TYR A 164 -24.65 -1.61 1.55
N THR A 165 -23.68 -1.02 2.25
CA THR A 165 -23.44 0.43 2.21
C THR A 165 -22.54 0.75 1.03
N TYR A 166 -22.90 1.80 0.27
CA TYR A 166 -22.20 2.24 -0.93
C TYR A 166 -21.99 3.75 -0.92
N ARG A 167 -21.16 4.21 -1.85
CA ARG A 167 -21.05 5.63 -2.18
C ARG A 167 -21.91 5.97 -3.39
N LYS A 168 -22.66 7.08 -3.32
CA LYS A 168 -23.30 7.66 -4.50
C LYS A 168 -22.23 8.24 -5.42
N ALA A 169 -22.26 7.87 -6.70
CA ALA A 169 -21.29 8.33 -7.68
C ALA A 169 -21.93 9.37 -8.60
N ASP A 170 -21.15 10.40 -8.91
CA ASP A 170 -21.52 11.33 -9.97
C ASP A 170 -21.40 10.64 -11.33
N LEU A 171 -22.22 11.10 -12.27
CA LEU A 171 -22.13 10.69 -13.67
C LEU A 171 -20.72 11.00 -14.18
N LEU A 172 -20.04 10.01 -14.75
CA LEU A 172 -18.81 10.27 -15.48
C LEU A 172 -19.17 11.07 -16.75
N PRO A 173 -18.49 12.19 -17.04
CA PRO A 173 -18.74 12.96 -18.25
C PRO A 173 -18.72 12.11 -19.53
N GLU A 174 -17.90 11.06 -19.55
CA GLU A 174 -17.75 10.12 -20.65
C GLU A 174 -18.95 9.16 -20.78
N ALA A 175 -19.71 8.91 -19.71
CA ALA A 175 -20.87 8.02 -19.72
C ALA A 175 -22.03 8.61 -20.53
N ALA A 176 -22.12 9.93 -20.66
CA ALA A 176 -23.10 10.60 -21.52
C ALA A 176 -22.96 10.20 -23.00
N LYS A 177 -21.76 9.74 -23.42
CA LYS A 177 -21.47 9.33 -24.81
C LYS A 177 -22.05 7.97 -25.19
N PHE A 178 -22.46 7.15 -24.23
CA PHE A 178 -22.95 5.79 -24.44
C PHE A 178 -24.40 5.59 -23.97
N GLY A 179 -25.10 6.68 -23.67
CA GLY A 179 -26.47 6.67 -23.17
C GLY A 179 -26.55 6.64 -21.64
N ILE A 180 -27.31 7.57 -21.09
CA ILE A 180 -27.60 7.63 -19.65
C ILE A 180 -28.88 6.84 -19.45
N GLY A 181 -28.79 5.53 -19.17
CA GLY A 181 -29.98 4.75 -18.83
C GLY A 181 -30.66 5.28 -17.56
N ASN A 182 -31.91 4.86 -17.33
CA ASN A 182 -32.63 5.23 -16.11
C ASN A 182 -32.02 4.56 -14.86
N GLY A 183 -31.58 5.36 -13.89
CA GLY A 183 -31.05 4.87 -12.60
C GLY A 183 -30.01 5.81 -11.98
N ALA A 184 -29.44 5.41 -10.85
CA ALA A 184 -28.37 6.14 -10.19
C ALA A 184 -27.03 5.41 -10.35
N TRP A 185 -25.96 6.17 -10.54
CA TRP A 185 -24.60 5.63 -10.53
C TRP A 185 -24.14 5.38 -9.10
N ILE A 186 -23.78 4.13 -8.82
CA ILE A 186 -23.31 3.70 -7.50
C ILE A 186 -21.86 3.26 -7.62
N ASP A 187 -21.00 3.82 -6.77
CA ASP A 187 -19.64 3.35 -6.56
C ASP A 187 -19.70 2.19 -5.56
N CYS A 188 -19.36 1.00 -6.05
CA CYS A 188 -19.37 -0.25 -5.28
C CYS A 188 -18.01 -0.55 -4.63
N GLY A 189 -17.08 0.40 -4.65
CA GLY A 189 -15.68 0.16 -4.33
C GLY A 189 -15.04 -0.75 -5.39
N PHE A 190 -13.84 -1.23 -5.11
CA PHE A 190 -13.09 -2.17 -5.96
C PHE A 190 -12.97 -1.76 -7.45
N TYR A 191 -12.92 -0.46 -7.73
CA TYR A 191 -12.95 0.10 -9.10
C TYR A 191 -14.19 -0.28 -9.91
N LEU A 192 -15.28 -0.62 -9.23
CA LEU A 192 -16.55 -1.03 -9.80
C LEU A 192 -17.58 0.08 -9.62
N ARG A 193 -18.11 0.58 -10.73
CA ARG A 193 -19.28 1.46 -10.76
C ARG A 193 -20.41 0.79 -11.51
N ARG A 194 -21.63 0.98 -11.05
CA ARG A 194 -22.81 0.39 -11.68
C ARG A 194 -23.93 1.40 -11.77
N LEU A 195 -24.59 1.45 -12.93
CA LEU A 195 -25.88 2.09 -13.07
C LEU A 195 -26.92 1.15 -12.46
N VAL A 196 -27.60 1.60 -11.42
CA VAL A 196 -28.56 0.80 -10.65
C VAL A 196 -29.95 1.44 -10.74
N PRO A 197 -30.98 0.68 -11.15
CA PRO A 197 -32.36 1.15 -11.13
C PRO A 197 -32.80 1.52 -9.71
N GLU A 198 -33.59 2.59 -9.57
CA GLU A 198 -34.04 3.08 -8.25
C GLU A 198 -34.78 2.03 -7.42
N SER A 199 -35.49 1.10 -8.06
CA SER A 199 -36.17 -0.01 -7.39
C SER A 199 -35.22 -0.88 -6.55
N ARG A 200 -33.97 -1.04 -6.99
CA ARG A 200 -32.94 -1.83 -6.28
C ARG A 200 -32.21 -1.04 -5.20
N LEU A 201 -32.45 0.27 -5.10
CA LEU A 201 -31.81 1.13 -4.11
C LEU A 201 -32.59 1.20 -2.78
N LYS A 202 -33.82 0.67 -2.73
CA LYS A 202 -34.69 0.74 -1.53
C LYS A 202 -34.09 0.07 -0.28
N ASN A 203 -33.29 -0.99 -0.47
CA ASN A 203 -32.76 -1.82 0.62
C ASN A 203 -31.25 -1.67 0.83
N VAL A 204 -30.64 -0.63 0.25
CA VAL A 204 -29.20 -0.37 0.40
C VAL A 204 -28.98 0.96 1.10
N THR A 205 -27.82 1.12 1.74
CA THR A 205 -27.45 2.40 2.35
C THR A 205 -26.54 3.16 1.40
N LEU A 206 -26.91 4.38 1.05
CA LEU A 206 -26.07 5.27 0.23
C LEU A 206 -25.45 6.37 1.09
N THR A 207 -24.21 6.72 0.77
CA THR A 207 -23.44 7.74 1.46
C THR A 207 -22.75 8.65 0.45
N ASP A 208 -22.49 9.91 0.83
CA ASP A 208 -21.77 10.86 -0.05
C ASP A 208 -20.26 10.61 -0.05
N LYS A 209 -19.75 10.12 1.09
CA LYS A 209 -18.33 9.80 1.28
C LYS A 209 -18.07 8.31 1.03
N PRO A 210 -16.87 7.91 0.58
CA PRO A 210 -16.53 6.50 0.41
C PRO A 210 -16.71 5.70 1.71
N ALA A 211 -17.74 4.86 1.74
CA ALA A 211 -18.02 3.94 2.83
C ALA A 211 -18.66 2.68 2.25
N TYR A 212 -17.98 1.56 2.40
CA TYR A 212 -18.36 0.29 1.80
C TYR A 212 -18.43 -0.75 2.90
N THR A 213 -19.56 -1.43 3.04
CA THR A 213 -19.74 -2.49 4.04
C THR A 213 -20.33 -3.72 3.38
N TYR A 214 -19.60 -4.83 3.36
CA TYR A 214 -19.95 -6.02 2.58
C TYR A 214 -19.83 -7.31 3.37
N ALA A 215 -20.68 -8.28 3.00
CA ALA A 215 -20.51 -9.67 3.37
C ALA A 215 -19.37 -10.29 2.54
N ALA A 216 -18.51 -11.06 3.20
CA ALA A 216 -17.39 -11.71 2.55
C ALA A 216 -17.08 -13.07 3.17
N VAL A 217 -16.31 -13.88 2.43
CA VAL A 217 -15.82 -15.18 2.88
C VAL A 217 -14.31 -15.23 2.71
N VAL A 218 -13.60 -15.73 3.73
CA VAL A 218 -12.15 -15.89 3.68
C VAL A 218 -11.78 -16.92 2.63
N GLU A 219 -10.90 -16.53 1.71
CA GLU A 219 -10.28 -17.47 0.78
C GLU A 219 -8.93 -17.95 1.30
N ARG A 220 -8.05 -17.03 1.69
CA ARG A 220 -6.74 -17.34 2.27
C ARG A 220 -6.16 -16.18 3.08
N ILE A 221 -5.36 -16.52 4.08
CA ILE A 221 -4.56 -15.57 4.85
C ILE A 221 -3.19 -15.43 4.19
N VAL A 222 -2.78 -14.20 3.89
CA VAL A 222 -1.49 -13.94 3.25
C VAL A 222 -0.40 -13.77 4.29
N ASP A 223 -0.66 -12.90 5.26
CA ASP A 223 0.17 -12.58 6.43
C ASP A 223 -0.75 -12.13 7.58
N GLY A 224 -0.18 -11.77 8.73
CA GLY A 224 -0.97 -11.43 9.93
C GLY A 224 -1.88 -10.21 9.79
N ASP A 225 -1.67 -9.32 8.81
CA ASP A 225 -2.50 -8.13 8.59
C ASP A 225 -3.09 -8.05 7.17
N THR A 226 -2.94 -9.10 6.36
CA THR A 226 -3.40 -9.14 4.97
C THR A 226 -4.07 -10.46 4.64
N LEU A 227 -5.27 -10.39 4.07
CA LEU A 227 -6.04 -11.56 3.66
C LEU A 227 -6.66 -11.37 2.27
N VAL A 228 -7.00 -12.47 1.62
CA VAL A 228 -7.80 -12.50 0.39
C VAL A 228 -9.18 -13.03 0.74
N ALA A 229 -10.21 -12.30 0.32
CA ALA A 229 -11.59 -12.68 0.54
C ALA A 229 -12.40 -12.59 -0.76
N VAL A 230 -13.42 -13.43 -0.84
CA VAL A 230 -14.48 -13.34 -1.84
C VAL A 230 -15.57 -12.46 -1.25
N ILE A 231 -15.83 -11.31 -1.86
CA ILE A 231 -16.68 -10.25 -1.34
C ILE A 231 -17.92 -10.14 -2.23
N ASN A 232 -19.09 -10.20 -1.61
CA ASN A 232 -20.34 -9.88 -2.28
C ASN A 232 -20.50 -8.35 -2.29
N ALA A 233 -20.10 -7.71 -3.38
CA ALA A 233 -20.20 -6.27 -3.58
C ALA A 233 -21.61 -5.83 -4.01
N GLY A 234 -22.60 -6.73 -3.93
CA GLY A 234 -24.00 -6.47 -4.24
C GLY A 234 -24.27 -6.24 -5.73
N PHE A 235 -25.53 -6.04 -6.07
CA PHE A 235 -26.02 -5.86 -7.44
C PHE A 235 -25.61 -6.98 -8.43
N GLY A 236 -25.37 -8.19 -7.92
CA GLY A 236 -24.90 -9.35 -8.71
C GLY A 236 -23.38 -9.37 -8.93
N ASN A 237 -22.62 -8.52 -8.23
CA ASN A 237 -21.17 -8.49 -8.33
C ASN A 237 -20.54 -9.28 -7.18
N VAL A 238 -19.63 -10.17 -7.54
CA VAL A 238 -18.74 -10.87 -6.60
C VAL A 238 -17.32 -10.54 -7.01
N VAL A 239 -16.51 -10.07 -6.06
CA VAL A 239 -15.11 -9.71 -6.31
C VAL A 239 -14.20 -10.52 -5.39
N GLN A 240 -13.09 -11.00 -5.94
CA GLN A 240 -12.00 -11.54 -5.16
C GLN A 240 -10.99 -10.43 -4.92
N TRP A 241 -10.72 -10.09 -3.66
CA TRP A 241 -9.85 -8.96 -3.37
C TRP A 241 -8.88 -9.22 -2.22
N ARG A 242 -7.66 -8.70 -2.37
CA ARG A 242 -6.63 -8.69 -1.34
C ARG A 242 -6.76 -7.43 -0.49
N MET A 243 -7.02 -7.59 0.80
CA MET A 243 -7.28 -6.49 1.74
C MET A 243 -6.25 -6.47 2.86
N ARG A 244 -5.90 -5.26 3.31
CA ARG A 244 -5.03 -5.04 4.46
C ARG A 244 -5.82 -4.48 5.63
N LEU A 245 -5.52 -4.94 6.85
CA LEU A 245 -6.17 -4.45 8.06
C LEU A 245 -5.80 -2.99 8.33
N ARG A 246 -6.82 -2.17 8.56
CA ARG A 246 -6.69 -0.75 8.88
C ARG A 246 -6.03 -0.54 10.24
N GLY A 247 -5.05 0.38 10.28
CA GLY A 247 -4.50 0.94 11.51
C GLY A 247 -3.50 0.06 12.25
N ILE A 248 -3.14 -1.09 11.66
CA ILE A 248 -2.23 -2.06 12.26
C ILE A 248 -1.13 -2.49 11.27
N ASP A 249 0.00 -2.95 11.80
CA ASP A 249 1.12 -3.54 11.06
C ASP A 249 1.56 -4.80 11.82
N CYS A 250 1.42 -5.97 11.19
CA CYS A 250 1.90 -7.21 11.77
C CYS A 250 3.41 -7.39 11.51
N PRO A 251 4.10 -8.21 12.32
CA PRO A 251 5.48 -8.57 12.06
C PRO A 251 5.68 -9.16 10.65
N GLU A 252 6.88 -9.04 10.09
CA GLU A 252 7.08 -9.45 8.69
C GLU A 252 7.00 -10.98 8.59
N LEU A 253 6.37 -11.53 7.56
CA LEU A 253 6.17 -12.99 7.42
C LEU A 253 7.47 -13.81 7.49
N ALA A 254 8.62 -13.20 7.18
CA ALA A 254 9.92 -13.85 7.28
C ALA A 254 10.40 -14.07 8.72
N THR A 255 9.88 -13.33 9.71
CA THR A 255 10.26 -13.44 11.12
C THR A 255 9.41 -14.49 11.85
N ALA A 256 9.88 -14.98 13.00
CA ALA A 256 9.15 -15.97 13.79
C ALA A 256 7.79 -15.42 14.26
N GLU A 257 7.78 -14.17 14.72
CA GLU A 257 6.59 -13.44 15.18
C GLU A 257 5.60 -13.22 14.04
N GLY A 258 6.08 -13.00 12.80
CA GLY A 258 5.20 -12.83 11.64
C GLY A 258 4.55 -14.14 11.20
N LYS A 259 5.27 -15.26 11.34
CA LYS A 259 4.70 -16.60 11.14
C LYS A 259 3.68 -16.94 12.22
N GLU A 260 3.94 -16.56 13.46
CA GLU A 260 3.02 -16.74 14.58
C GLU A 260 1.73 -15.94 14.38
N ALA A 261 1.83 -14.63 14.08
CA ALA A 261 0.68 -13.78 13.80
C ALA A 261 -0.16 -14.33 12.63
N LYS A 262 0.50 -14.81 11.56
CA LYS A 262 -0.21 -15.46 10.45
C LYS A 262 -0.95 -16.73 10.90
N ARG A 263 -0.28 -17.64 11.59
CA ARG A 263 -0.89 -18.91 12.07
C ARG A 263 -2.07 -18.64 13.01
N TYR A 264 -1.96 -17.62 13.85
CA TYR A 264 -3.02 -17.20 14.73
C TYR A 264 -4.27 -16.75 13.95
N VAL A 265 -4.08 -15.89 12.95
CA VAL A 265 -5.18 -15.46 12.06
C VAL A 265 -5.75 -16.64 11.26
N GLU A 266 -4.91 -17.56 10.77
CA GLU A 266 -5.37 -18.77 10.06
C GLU A 266 -6.23 -19.68 10.96
N LYS A 267 -5.89 -19.79 12.24
CA LYS A 267 -6.67 -20.56 13.22
C LYS A 267 -8.02 -19.91 13.53
N LEU A 268 -8.04 -18.59 13.69
CA LEU A 268 -9.27 -17.83 13.93
C LEU A 268 -10.18 -17.82 12.69
N LEU A 269 -9.57 -17.66 11.52
CA LEU A 269 -10.24 -17.41 10.25
C LEU A 269 -9.77 -18.41 9.19
N PRO A 270 -10.10 -19.71 9.32
CA PRO A 270 -9.82 -20.66 8.26
C PRO A 270 -10.60 -20.31 6.99
N ARG A 271 -10.17 -20.88 5.87
CA ARG A 271 -10.86 -20.75 4.58
C ARG A 271 -12.34 -21.09 4.73
N GLY A 272 -13.21 -20.24 4.19
CA GLY A 272 -14.66 -20.37 4.32
C GLY A 272 -15.27 -19.57 5.48
N SER A 273 -14.46 -18.95 6.34
CA SER A 273 -14.98 -18.13 7.45
C SER A 273 -15.75 -16.91 6.93
N ARG A 274 -16.92 -16.66 7.50
CA ARG A 274 -17.77 -15.51 7.17
C ARG A 274 -17.24 -14.24 7.84
N LEU A 275 -17.20 -13.16 7.07
CA LEU A 275 -16.71 -11.86 7.49
C LEU A 275 -17.71 -10.76 7.12
N VAL A 276 -17.70 -9.69 7.90
CA VAL A 276 -18.17 -8.37 7.46
C VAL A 276 -16.96 -7.47 7.28
N VAL A 277 -16.87 -6.89 6.10
CA VAL A 277 -15.77 -6.01 5.68
C VAL A 277 -16.29 -4.60 5.64
N LYS A 278 -15.61 -3.67 6.33
CA LYS A 278 -15.84 -2.23 6.15
C LYS A 278 -14.59 -1.58 5.57
N SER A 279 -14.76 -0.86 4.46
CA SER A 279 -13.70 -0.10 3.82
C SER A 279 -14.18 1.33 3.54
N SER A 280 -13.24 2.27 3.53
CA SER A 280 -13.50 3.68 3.17
C SER A 280 -12.40 4.27 2.30
N LYS A 281 -11.27 3.58 2.15
CA LYS A 281 -10.12 4.10 1.40
C LYS A 281 -9.26 2.97 0.84
N THR A 282 -8.63 3.26 -0.29
CA THR A 282 -7.44 2.56 -0.75
C THR A 282 -6.21 3.24 -0.15
N ASP A 283 -5.18 2.46 0.19
CA ASP A 283 -3.90 3.04 0.59
C ASP A 283 -3.14 3.62 -0.61
N LEU A 284 -2.03 4.30 -0.34
CA LEU A 284 -1.14 4.91 -1.34
C LEU A 284 -0.55 3.91 -2.35
N HIS A 285 -0.73 2.61 -2.14
CA HIS A 285 -0.29 1.54 -3.03
C HIS A 285 -1.46 0.88 -3.78
N GLY A 286 -2.66 1.48 -3.74
CA GLY A 286 -3.85 0.96 -4.39
C GLY A 286 -4.49 -0.24 -3.68
N ARG A 287 -4.07 -0.59 -2.46
CA ARG A 287 -4.61 -1.73 -1.72
C ARG A 287 -5.83 -1.29 -0.90
N PHE A 288 -6.85 -2.13 -0.85
CA PHE A 288 -8.03 -1.87 -0.02
C PHE A 288 -7.67 -2.03 1.45
N VAL A 289 -7.91 -0.97 2.23
CA VAL A 289 -7.68 -0.97 3.68
C VAL A 289 -9.02 -1.17 4.37
N ALA A 290 -9.13 -2.22 5.17
CA ALA A 290 -10.40 -2.67 5.72
C ALA A 290 -10.38 -2.89 7.24
N ASP A 291 -11.53 -2.67 7.84
CA ASP A 291 -11.91 -3.20 9.14
C ASP A 291 -12.63 -4.53 8.91
N ILE A 292 -12.20 -5.57 9.61
CA ILE A 292 -12.75 -6.92 9.47
C ILE A 292 -13.44 -7.33 10.75
N PHE A 293 -14.69 -7.77 10.61
CA PHE A 293 -15.51 -8.27 11.70
C PHE A 293 -15.86 -9.72 11.43
N PHE A 294 -15.81 -10.55 12.47
CA PHE A 294 -16.11 -11.98 12.39
C PHE A 294 -16.75 -12.48 13.68
N ARG A 295 -17.19 -13.74 13.70
CA ARG A 295 -17.57 -14.47 14.92
C ARG A 295 -16.91 -15.84 14.90
N GLU A 296 -16.60 -16.37 16.08
CA GLU A 296 -16.08 -17.73 16.20
C GLU A 296 -17.14 -18.78 15.85
N ASP A 297 -18.41 -18.49 16.18
CA ASP A 297 -19.55 -19.20 15.64
C ASP A 297 -19.66 -18.95 14.13
N ARG A 298 -19.28 -19.96 13.36
CA ARG A 298 -19.22 -19.93 11.89
C ARG A 298 -20.60 -19.98 11.23
N THR A 299 -21.66 -20.29 11.99
CA THR A 299 -23.03 -20.35 11.47
C THR A 299 -23.74 -19.01 11.52
N ALA A 300 -23.20 -18.05 12.30
CA ALA A 300 -23.75 -16.71 12.45
C ALA A 300 -24.04 -16.04 11.10
N SER A 301 -25.13 -15.28 11.06
CA SER A 301 -25.50 -14.47 9.90
C SER A 301 -24.53 -13.29 9.72
N PHE A 302 -24.48 -12.72 8.50
CA PHE A 302 -23.66 -11.54 8.27
C PHE A 302 -24.18 -10.33 9.06
N GLU A 303 -25.48 -10.26 9.30
CA GLU A 303 -26.15 -9.25 10.11
C GLU A 303 -25.70 -9.33 11.58
N ASP A 304 -25.57 -10.54 12.14
CA ASP A 304 -25.11 -10.74 13.51
C ASP A 304 -23.64 -10.36 13.67
N ILE A 305 -22.82 -10.69 12.67
CA ILE A 305 -21.42 -10.27 12.60
C ILE A 305 -21.32 -8.73 12.51
N ALA A 306 -22.18 -8.08 11.73
CA ALA A 306 -22.20 -6.63 11.62
C ALA A 306 -22.64 -5.95 12.94
N LYS A 307 -23.58 -6.54 13.67
CA LYS A 307 -24.07 -5.99 14.96
C LYS A 307 -23.08 -6.20 16.11
N SER A 308 -22.51 -7.41 16.21
CA SER A 308 -21.85 -7.89 17.43
C SER A 308 -20.54 -8.65 17.18
N GLY A 309 -20.03 -8.66 15.96
CA GLY A 309 -18.81 -9.39 15.62
C GLY A 309 -17.56 -8.89 16.36
N VAL A 310 -16.61 -9.80 16.57
CA VAL A 310 -15.26 -9.49 17.02
C VAL A 310 -14.56 -8.69 15.93
N TRP A 311 -13.93 -7.59 16.33
CA TRP A 311 -13.21 -6.74 15.39
C TRP A 311 -11.75 -7.17 15.33
N LEU A 312 -11.38 -7.83 14.24
CA LEU A 312 -10.08 -8.47 14.07
C LEU A 312 -8.92 -7.49 14.26
N ASN A 313 -9.04 -6.27 13.76
CA ASN A 313 -7.96 -5.29 13.80
C ASN A 313 -7.54 -4.96 15.24
N GLN A 314 -8.51 -4.71 16.13
CA GLN A 314 -8.24 -4.45 17.54
C GLN A 314 -7.87 -5.73 18.28
N HIS A 315 -8.52 -6.85 17.96
CA HIS A 315 -8.18 -8.16 18.53
C HIS A 315 -6.70 -8.50 18.37
N LEU A 316 -6.12 -8.25 17.19
CA LEU A 316 -4.68 -8.51 16.96
C LEU A 316 -3.77 -7.56 17.75
N LEU A 317 -4.19 -6.32 18.03
CA LEU A 317 -3.46 -5.42 18.92
C LEU A 317 -3.52 -5.90 20.37
N ASP A 318 -4.70 -6.31 20.83
CA ASP A 318 -4.93 -6.77 22.20
C ASP A 318 -4.13 -8.04 22.51
N GLN A 319 -3.93 -8.91 21.51
CA GLN A 319 -3.10 -10.10 21.61
C GLN A 319 -1.59 -9.83 21.43
N GLY A 320 -1.18 -8.59 21.19
CA GLY A 320 0.23 -8.22 20.98
C GLY A 320 0.83 -8.74 19.66
N LEU A 321 0.00 -9.20 18.73
CA LEU A 321 0.42 -9.78 17.44
C LEU A 321 0.60 -8.73 16.34
N ALA A 322 0.19 -7.48 16.61
CA ALA A 322 0.33 -6.34 15.71
C ALA A 322 0.73 -5.08 16.47
N VAL A 323 1.31 -4.11 15.76
CA VAL A 323 1.55 -2.76 16.30
C VAL A 323 0.69 -1.73 15.60
N ARG A 324 0.36 -0.64 16.29
CA ARG A 324 -0.41 0.46 15.71
C ARG A 324 0.39 1.13 14.58
N LYS A 325 -0.30 1.46 13.50
CA LYS A 325 0.24 2.23 12.39
C LYS A 325 -0.61 3.47 12.19
N ASP A 326 0.01 4.64 12.24
CA ASP A 326 -0.68 5.90 11.93
C ASP A 326 -1.24 5.85 10.50
N ALA A 327 -2.53 6.19 10.40
CA ALA A 327 -3.40 5.92 9.26
C ALA A 327 -3.27 6.92 8.12
#